data_AF-A0A258B7X4-F1
#
_entry.id   AF-A0A258B7X4-F1
#
_cell.length_a   1.000
_cell.length_b   1.000
_cell.length_c   1.000
_cell.angle_alpha   90.00
_cell.angle_beta   90.00
_cell.angle_gamma   90.00
#
_symmetry.space_group_name_H-M   'P 1'
#
loop_
_entity.id
_entity.type
_entity.pdbx_description
1 polymer ?
#
loop_
_entity_poly.entity_id
_entity_poly.type
_entity_poly.pdbx_seq_one_letter_code
_entity_poly.pdbx_strand_id
1 'polypeptide(L)'
;MPSDIGEKLKSCFQSALALQRGRFFLWLPVALGTGCAAYLYLKFEPSWWMIWALTGATALFFGWLGRINITGYVTNFVLVFLLFCMGIVLCKARAENVSAPVIDSAQSQYSVSAYVVDVVSTNSEAPRVLLAPIRIDGVAARDTPVR
;
A
#
# COMPACT_ATOMS: atom_id res chain seq x y z
N MET A 1 -11.27 -43.65 -20.06
CA MET A 1 -10.26 -43.47 -18.99
C MET A 1 -9.73 -42.02 -18.88
N PRO A 2 -10.55 -40.99 -18.57
CA PRO A 2 -10.04 -39.66 -18.16
C PRO A 2 -10.31 -39.27 -16.69
N SER A 3 -11.01 -40.09 -15.89
CA SER A 3 -11.37 -39.79 -14.50
C SER A 3 -10.20 -39.85 -13.50
N ASP A 4 -9.12 -40.56 -13.86
CA ASP A 4 -7.97 -40.84 -12.99
C ASP A 4 -7.09 -39.60 -12.72
N ILE A 5 -7.00 -38.68 -13.68
CA ILE A 5 -6.13 -37.49 -13.58
C ILE A 5 -6.70 -36.49 -12.56
N GLY A 6 -8.02 -36.33 -12.51
CA GLY A 6 -8.69 -35.42 -11.59
C GLY A 6 -8.57 -35.85 -10.13
N GLU A 7 -8.67 -37.16 -9.85
CA GLU A 7 -8.48 -37.69 -8.48
C GLU A 7 -7.03 -37.64 -8.02
N LYS A 8 -6.07 -37.88 -8.93
CA LYS A 8 -4.64 -37.72 -8.64
C LYS A 8 -4.25 -36.26 -8.36
N LEU A 9 -4.81 -35.32 -9.10
CA LEU A 9 -4.61 -33.88 -8.84
C LEU A 9 -5.22 -33.48 -7.49
N LYS A 10 -6.46 -33.92 -7.20
CA LYS A 10 -7.10 -33.64 -5.91
C LYS A 10 -6.30 -34.21 -4.74
N SER A 11 -5.84 -35.45 -4.83
CA SER A 11 -5.03 -36.08 -3.77
C SER A 11 -3.67 -35.41 -3.62
N CYS A 12 -2.97 -35.08 -4.71
CA CYS A 12 -1.72 -34.32 -4.66
C CYS A 12 -1.91 -32.94 -4.01
N PHE A 13 -2.99 -32.23 -4.37
CA PHE A 13 -3.32 -30.94 -3.78
C PHE A 13 -3.67 -31.06 -2.29
N GLN A 14 -4.45 -32.08 -1.91
CA GLN A 14 -4.75 -32.39 -0.50
C GLN A 14 -3.48 -32.72 0.29
N SER A 15 -2.55 -33.50 -0.27
CA SER A 15 -1.26 -33.82 0.34
C SER A 15 -0.37 -32.58 0.49
N ALA A 16 -0.32 -31.71 -0.53
CA ALA A 16 0.42 -30.46 -0.49
C ALA A 16 -0.16 -29.49 0.56
N LEU A 17 -1.49 -29.37 0.64
CA LEU A 17 -2.18 -28.58 1.67
C LEU A 17 -1.96 -29.16 3.08
N ALA A 18 -1.95 -30.49 3.21
CA ALA A 18 -1.66 -31.17 4.47
C ALA A 18 -0.21 -30.92 4.93
N LEU A 19 0.77 -30.87 4.02
CA LEU A 19 2.16 -30.49 4.29
C LEU A 19 2.33 -29.01 4.68
N GLN A 20 1.35 -28.16 4.35
CA GLN A 20 1.32 -26.75 4.72
C GLN A 20 0.55 -26.47 6.03
N ARG A 21 -0.15 -27.46 6.61
CA ARG A 21 -0.76 -27.34 7.96
C ARG A 21 0.33 -27.09 8.99
N GLY A 22 0.44 -25.85 9.44
CA GLY A 22 1.45 -25.37 10.41
C GLY A 22 2.35 -24.26 9.88
N ARG A 23 2.38 -24.02 8.56
CA ARG A 23 3.22 -22.99 7.91
C ARG A 23 2.42 -21.74 7.47
N PHE A 24 1.18 -21.60 7.95
CA PHE A 24 0.34 -20.44 7.67
C PHE A 24 0.96 -19.11 8.10
N PHE A 25 1.82 -19.13 9.12
CA PHE A 25 2.57 -17.95 9.58
C PHE A 25 3.50 -17.38 8.49
N LEU A 26 4.01 -18.22 7.57
CA LEU A 26 4.88 -17.77 6.47
C LEU A 26 4.12 -16.99 5.39
N TRP A 27 2.79 -17.09 5.36
CA TRP A 27 1.95 -16.36 4.41
C TRP A 27 1.50 -14.99 4.89
N LEU A 28 1.68 -14.68 6.18
CA LEU A 28 1.36 -13.36 6.75
C LEU A 28 2.09 -12.22 6.01
N PRO A 29 3.43 -12.26 5.81
CA PRO A 29 4.13 -11.21 5.08
C PRO A 29 3.71 -11.12 3.61
N VAL A 30 3.38 -12.25 2.99
CA VAL A 30 2.90 -12.29 1.59
C VAL A 30 1.55 -11.60 1.48
N ALA A 31 0.61 -11.90 2.37
CA ALA A 31 -0.72 -11.29 2.40
C ALA A 31 -0.65 -9.77 2.64
N LEU A 32 0.20 -9.34 3.57
CA LEU A 32 0.41 -7.94 3.86
C LEU A 32 1.04 -7.22 2.65
N GLY A 33 2.10 -7.79 2.07
CA GLY A 33 2.78 -7.23 0.91
C GLY A 33 1.91 -7.15 -0.34
N THR A 34 1.03 -8.14 -0.57
CA THR A 34 0.08 -8.08 -1.69
C THR A 34 -0.98 -7.01 -1.48
N GLY A 35 -1.41 -6.77 -0.24
CA GLY A 35 -2.28 -5.63 0.11
C GLY A 35 -1.64 -4.29 -0.24
N CYS A 36 -0.36 -4.12 0.13
CA CYS A 36 0.42 -2.94 -0.23
C CYS A 36 0.53 -2.75 -1.75
N ALA A 37 0.88 -3.82 -2.48
CA ALA A 37 1.00 -3.79 -3.94
C ALA A 37 -0.34 -3.46 -4.62
N ALA A 38 -1.45 -4.00 -4.12
CA ALA A 38 -2.78 -3.71 -4.64
C ALA A 38 -3.16 -2.24 -4.48
N TYR A 39 -2.82 -1.62 -3.34
CA TYR A 39 -3.03 -0.19 -3.12
C TYR A 39 -2.20 0.66 -4.11
N LEU A 40 -0.92 0.34 -4.30
CA LEU A 40 -0.05 1.08 -5.22
C LEU A 40 -0.43 0.91 -6.69
N TYR A 41 -1.08 -0.20 -7.05
CA TYR A 41 -1.59 -0.43 -8.40
C TYR A 41 -2.87 0.37 -8.68
N LEU A 42 -3.57 0.81 -7.64
CA LEU A 42 -4.83 1.53 -7.76
C LEU A 42 -4.57 2.94 -8.32
N LYS A 43 -5.19 3.24 -9.47
CA LYS A 43 -5.03 4.54 -10.16
C LYS A 43 -5.90 5.67 -9.59
N PHE A 44 -6.73 5.37 -8.61
CA PHE A 44 -7.63 6.31 -7.96
C PHE A 44 -7.38 6.29 -6.47
N GLU A 45 -7.64 7.40 -5.78
CA GLU A 45 -7.51 7.47 -4.32
C GLU A 45 -8.73 6.81 -3.67
N PRO A 46 -8.58 5.63 -3.05
CA PRO A 46 -9.69 4.99 -2.36
C PRO A 46 -10.05 5.82 -1.12
N SER A 47 -11.32 6.15 -0.94
CA SER A 47 -11.82 6.85 0.25
C SER A 47 -11.46 6.10 1.53
N TRP A 48 -11.11 6.85 2.60
CA TRP A 48 -10.83 6.26 3.92
C TRP A 48 -12.00 5.43 4.43
N TRP A 49 -13.23 5.90 4.20
CA TRP A 49 -14.44 5.22 4.62
C TRP A 49 -14.54 3.82 4.03
N MET A 50 -14.18 3.65 2.75
CA MET A 50 -14.24 2.34 2.09
C MET A 50 -13.21 1.37 2.67
N ILE A 51 -11.99 1.85 2.93
CA ILE A 51 -10.92 1.03 3.51
C ILE A 51 -11.26 0.63 4.95
N TRP A 52 -11.71 1.58 5.78
CA TRP A 52 -12.11 1.32 7.16
C TRP A 52 -13.34 0.40 7.25
N ALA A 53 -14.32 0.58 6.36
CA ALA A 53 -15.49 -0.29 6.31
C ALA A 53 -15.08 -1.74 5.96
N LEU A 54 -14.25 -1.93 4.95
CA LEU A 54 -13.82 -3.26 4.51
C LEU A 54 -12.94 -3.95 5.57
N THR A 55 -11.94 -3.24 6.10
CA THR A 55 -11.05 -3.75 7.17
C THR A 55 -11.83 -4.05 8.45
N GLY A 56 -12.70 -3.14 8.86
CA GLY A 56 -13.55 -3.28 10.04
C GLY A 56 -14.53 -4.44 9.93
N ALA A 57 -15.24 -4.58 8.79
CA ALA A 57 -16.13 -5.71 8.55
C ALA A 57 -15.39 -7.05 8.59
N THR A 58 -14.19 -7.10 8.00
CA THR A 58 -13.35 -8.30 8.02
C THR A 58 -12.88 -8.65 9.44
N ALA A 59 -12.48 -7.64 10.22
CA ALA A 59 -12.05 -7.82 11.62
C ALA A 59 -13.21 -8.30 12.51
N LEU A 60 -14.40 -7.73 12.33
CA LEU A 60 -15.60 -8.16 13.04
C LEU A 60 -15.98 -9.60 12.68
N PHE A 61 -15.92 -9.95 11.40
CA PHE A 61 -16.17 -11.32 10.94
C PHE A 61 -15.17 -12.31 11.52
N PHE A 62 -13.88 -11.93 11.57
CA PHE A 62 -12.85 -12.74 12.22
C PHE A 62 -13.10 -12.95 13.72
N GLY A 63 -13.44 -11.88 14.44
CA GLY A 63 -13.79 -11.96 15.87
C GLY A 63 -15.05 -12.78 16.12
N TRP A 64 -16.03 -12.72 15.21
CA TRP A 64 -17.23 -13.53 15.26
C TRP A 64 -16.93 -15.02 15.04
N LEU A 65 -16.07 -15.36 14.06
CA LEU A 65 -15.59 -16.73 13.84
C LEU A 65 -14.89 -17.32 15.07
N GLY A 66 -14.10 -16.51 15.77
CA GLY A 66 -13.47 -16.89 17.03
C GLY A 66 -14.49 -17.16 18.15
N ARG A 67 -15.60 -16.41 18.21
CA ARG A 67 -16.68 -16.63 19.18
C ARG A 67 -17.43 -17.94 18.97
N ILE A 68 -17.61 -18.37 17.72
CA ILE A 68 -18.30 -19.62 17.37
C ILE A 68 -17.37 -20.83 17.33
N ASN A 69 -16.11 -20.70 17.80
CA ASN A 69 -15.09 -21.76 17.84
C ASN A 69 -14.88 -22.49 16.50
N ILE A 70 -15.20 -21.83 15.37
CA ILE A 70 -14.89 -22.38 14.06
C ILE A 70 -13.37 -22.31 13.91
N THR A 71 -12.74 -23.47 14.03
CA THR A 71 -11.29 -23.62 13.93
C THR A 71 -11.01 -24.44 12.69
N GLY A 72 -10.46 -23.82 11.66
CA GLY A 72 -10.22 -24.50 10.39
C GLY A 72 -9.73 -23.57 9.28
N TYR A 73 -9.80 -24.05 8.05
CA TYR A 73 -9.33 -23.31 6.87
C TYR A 73 -10.01 -21.94 6.72
N VAL A 74 -11.29 -21.82 7.09
CA VAL A 74 -12.05 -20.57 7.01
C VAL A 74 -11.39 -19.45 7.82
N THR A 75 -11.03 -19.73 9.08
CA THR A 75 -10.39 -18.76 9.98
C THR A 75 -9.03 -18.31 9.44
N ASN A 76 -8.27 -19.23 8.85
CA ASN A 76 -7.00 -18.91 8.21
C ASN A 76 -7.17 -18.03 6.97
N PHE A 77 -8.18 -18.31 6.12
CA PHE A 77 -8.49 -17.48 4.96
C PHE A 77 -8.91 -16.07 5.37
N VAL A 78 -9.75 -15.94 6.39
CA VAL A 78 -10.19 -14.64 6.89
C VAL A 78 -9.01 -13.86 7.49
N LEU A 79 -8.09 -14.53 8.18
CA LEU A 79 -6.88 -13.90 8.71
C LEU A 79 -5.96 -13.39 7.60
N VAL A 80 -5.74 -14.18 6.55
CA VAL A 80 -4.97 -13.76 5.36
C VAL A 80 -5.63 -12.56 4.69
N PHE A 81 -6.96 -12.58 4.55
CA PHE A 81 -7.70 -11.47 3.96
C PHE A 81 -7.66 -10.21 4.83
N LEU A 82 -7.72 -10.36 6.16
CA LEU A 82 -7.55 -9.26 7.10
C LEU A 82 -6.18 -8.59 6.97
N LEU A 83 -5.12 -9.38 6.82
CA LEU A 83 -3.76 -8.87 6.63
C LEU A 83 -3.58 -8.16 5.29
N PHE A 84 -4.21 -8.67 4.23
CA PHE A 84 -4.28 -7.97 2.95
C PHE A 84 -4.93 -6.59 3.10
N CYS A 85 -6.08 -6.52 3.77
CA CYS A 85 -6.78 -5.27 4.06
C CYS A 85 -5.92 -4.32 4.94
N MET A 86 -5.19 -4.85 5.93
CA MET A 86 -4.25 -4.07 6.75
C MET A 86 -3.08 -3.51 5.92
N GLY A 87 -2.56 -4.25 4.95
CA GLY A 87 -1.51 -3.77 4.03
C GLY A 87 -1.95 -2.53 3.24
N ILE A 88 -3.22 -2.50 2.80
CA ILE A 88 -3.82 -1.34 2.13
C ILE A 88 -3.85 -0.12 3.06
N VAL A 89 -4.29 -0.30 4.32
CA VAL A 89 -4.33 0.79 5.33
C VAL A 89 -2.94 1.35 5.58
N LEU A 90 -1.95 0.48 5.77
CA LEU A 90 -0.56 0.87 6.02
C LEU A 90 0.01 1.69 4.86
N CYS A 91 -0.20 1.24 3.63
CA CYS A 91 0.24 1.99 2.45
C CYS A 91 -0.45 3.34 2.32
N LYS A 92 -1.75 3.42 2.58
CA LYS A 92 -2.47 4.69 2.55
C LYS A 92 -1.96 5.66 3.63
N ALA A 93 -1.80 5.19 4.86
CA ALA A 93 -1.25 6.00 5.95
C ALA A 93 0.18 6.48 5.66
N ARG A 94 0.99 5.65 4.98
CA ARG A 94 2.33 6.06 4.51
C ARG A 94 2.20 7.11 3.40
N ALA A 95 1.34 6.89 2.41
CA ALA A 95 1.14 7.84 1.32
C ALA A 95 0.81 9.23 1.88
N GLU A 96 -0.09 9.32 2.86
CA GLU A 96 -0.46 10.58 3.51
C GLU A 96 0.67 11.21 4.32
N ASN A 97 1.46 10.41 5.04
CA ASN A 97 2.63 10.92 5.78
C ASN A 97 3.76 11.42 4.87
N VAL A 98 3.79 10.99 3.61
CA VAL A 98 4.80 11.42 2.62
C VAL A 98 4.21 12.31 1.55
N SER A 99 2.96 12.73 1.72
CA SER A 99 2.43 13.95 1.12
C SER A 99 3.23 15.13 1.64
N ALA A 100 4.43 15.35 1.09
CA ALA A 100 5.12 16.61 1.23
C ALA A 100 4.14 17.70 0.78
N PRO A 101 4.11 18.87 1.44
CA PRO A 101 3.22 19.96 1.05
C PRO A 101 3.52 20.36 -0.40
N VAL A 102 2.68 19.86 -1.32
CA VAL A 102 2.73 20.24 -2.73
C VAL A 102 2.10 21.61 -2.79
N ILE A 103 2.90 22.60 -3.19
CA ILE A 103 2.44 23.98 -3.35
C ILE A 103 1.26 23.96 -4.32
N ASP A 104 0.12 24.46 -3.85
CA ASP A 104 -1.13 24.48 -4.59
C ASP A 104 -0.93 25.25 -5.92
N SER A 105 -1.29 24.61 -7.03
CA SER A 105 -1.10 25.15 -8.40
C SER A 105 -1.99 26.37 -8.69
N ALA A 106 -2.77 26.82 -7.71
CA ALA A 106 -3.67 27.95 -7.82
C ALA A 106 -2.95 29.30 -8.08
N GLN A 107 -1.66 29.42 -7.76
CA GLN A 107 -0.88 30.60 -8.14
C GLN A 107 0.08 30.30 -9.28
N SER A 108 -0.20 30.93 -10.43
CA SER A 108 0.56 30.83 -11.68
C SER A 108 1.96 31.45 -11.60
N GLN A 109 2.24 32.25 -10.56
CA GLN A 109 3.52 32.92 -10.36
C GLN A 109 3.91 32.91 -8.88
N TYR A 110 4.89 32.08 -8.53
CA TYR A 110 5.60 32.18 -7.27
C TYR A 110 6.92 32.90 -7.51
N SER A 111 7.16 33.98 -6.75
CA SER A 111 8.49 34.62 -6.69
C SER A 111 9.38 33.75 -5.80
N VAL A 112 10.36 33.08 -6.42
CA VAL A 112 11.30 32.19 -5.73
C VAL A 112 12.63 32.91 -5.58
N SER A 113 13.00 33.22 -4.34
CA SER A 113 14.35 33.70 -4.01
C SER A 113 15.19 32.53 -3.52
N ALA A 114 16.19 32.13 -4.32
CA ALA A 114 17.10 31.02 -3.99
C ALA A 114 18.50 31.26 -4.57
N TYR A 115 19.50 30.59 -3.99
CA TYR A 115 20.88 30.59 -4.49
C TYR A 115 21.08 29.45 -5.48
N VAL A 116 21.65 29.75 -6.65
CA VAL A 116 22.04 28.74 -7.64
C VAL A 116 23.26 27.99 -7.12
N VAL A 117 23.08 26.70 -6.82
CA VAL A 117 24.15 25.82 -6.34
C VAL A 117 24.85 25.13 -7.50
N ASP A 118 24.10 24.70 -8.50
CA ASP A 118 24.65 24.02 -9.66
C ASP A 118 23.69 24.09 -10.86
N VAL A 119 24.23 24.08 -12.08
CA VAL A 119 23.45 24.03 -13.32
C VAL A 119 23.74 22.71 -13.99
N VAL A 120 22.87 21.74 -13.76
CA VAL A 120 23.07 20.38 -14.27
C VAL A 120 22.50 20.32 -15.69
N SER A 121 23.43 20.39 -16.65
CA SER A 121 23.31 20.14 -18.10
C SER A 121 22.77 21.28 -18.97
N THR A 122 23.66 21.78 -19.84
CA THR A 122 23.46 22.83 -20.86
C THR A 122 22.85 22.31 -22.17
N ASN A 123 22.52 21.02 -22.29
CA ASN A 123 22.26 20.40 -23.61
C ASN A 123 20.92 19.65 -23.74
N SER A 124 19.93 19.99 -22.91
CA SER A 124 18.54 19.53 -23.08
C SER A 124 17.59 20.71 -23.05
N GLU A 125 16.55 20.68 -23.89
CA GLU A 125 15.54 21.75 -24.11
C GLU A 125 14.87 22.34 -22.85
N ALA A 126 15.10 21.77 -21.67
CA ALA A 126 14.70 22.33 -20.38
C ALA A 126 15.91 22.34 -19.40
N PRO A 127 16.57 23.49 -19.17
CA PRO A 127 17.69 23.57 -18.24
C PRO A 127 17.24 23.27 -16.81
N ARG A 128 17.93 22.35 -16.13
CA ARG A 128 17.69 22.01 -14.72
C ARG A 128 18.68 22.76 -13.84
N VAL A 129 18.16 23.63 -12.98
CA VAL A 129 18.97 24.42 -12.04
C VAL A 129 18.76 23.86 -10.64
N LEU A 130 19.84 23.50 -9.95
CA LEU A 130 19.82 23.15 -8.54
C LEU A 130 19.91 24.43 -7.71
N LEU A 131 18.88 24.66 -6.90
CA LEU A 131 18.74 25.82 -6.04
C LEU A 131 18.80 25.38 -4.57
N ALA A 132 19.48 26.13 -3.71
CA ALA A 132 19.43 25.96 -2.24
C ALA A 132 19.26 27.31 -1.55
N PRO A 133 19.10 27.31 -0.22
CA PRO A 133 17.81 27.20 0.47
C PRO A 133 16.80 28.27 0.02
N ILE A 134 15.53 27.85 -0.03
CA ILE A 134 14.44 28.51 -0.75
C ILE A 134 13.64 29.38 0.23
N ARG A 135 13.50 30.68 -0.06
CA ARG A 135 12.44 31.51 0.54
C ARG A 135 11.44 31.81 -0.56
N ILE A 136 10.23 31.29 -0.40
CA ILE A 136 9.10 31.56 -1.30
C ILE A 136 8.26 32.65 -0.64
N ASP A 137 8.07 33.78 -1.32
CA ASP A 137 7.22 34.84 -0.78
C ASP A 137 5.78 34.34 -0.70
N GLY A 138 5.18 34.40 0.50
CA GLY A 138 3.83 33.92 0.78
C GLY A 138 3.71 32.50 1.34
N VAL A 139 4.82 31.76 1.50
CA VAL A 139 4.83 30.41 2.10
C VAL A 139 5.68 30.40 3.38
N ALA A 140 5.15 29.90 4.49
CA ALA A 140 5.91 29.81 5.73
C ALA A 140 7.07 28.81 5.58
N ALA A 141 8.19 29.05 6.26
CA ALA A 141 9.41 28.23 6.16
C ALA A 141 9.21 26.73 6.49
N ARG A 142 8.15 26.39 7.24
CA ARG A 142 7.74 25.02 7.58
C ARG A 142 6.97 24.30 6.48
N ASP A 143 6.40 25.06 5.56
CA ASP A 143 5.60 24.58 4.42
C ASP A 143 6.44 24.59 3.12
N THR A 144 7.71 24.99 3.23
CA THR A 144 8.65 24.93 2.12
C THR A 144 9.12 23.48 1.93
N PRO A 145 9.02 22.91 0.72
CA PRO A 145 9.40 21.51 0.50
C PRO A 145 10.87 21.30 0.82
N VAL A 146 11.15 20.37 1.75
CA VAL A 146 12.51 20.02 2.16
C VAL A 146 13.01 18.87 1.27
N ARG A 147 13.30 19.17 0.00
CA ARG A 147 14.23 18.50 -0.94
C ARG A 147 13.81 18.68 -2.39
#